data_AF-A0A537XKY0-F1
#
_entry.id   AF-A0A537XKY0-F1
#
_cell.length_a   1.000
_cell.length_b   1.000
_cell.length_c   1.000
_cell.angle_alpha   90.00
_cell.angle_beta   90.00
_cell.angle_gamma   90.00
#
_symmetry.space_group_name_H-M   'P 1'
#
loop_
_entity.id
_entity.type
_entity.pdbx_description
1 polymer ?
#
loop_
_entity_poly.entity_id
_entity_poly.type
_entity_poly.pdbx_seq_one_letter_code
_entity_poly.pdbx_strand_id
1 'polypeptide(L)'
;FSDMAGALARGDIDAYVGAEPGPGISLANGTGRLVEYPYSTPIGSLNMILSASEKMIKEDPEHIRMIIKMHEQATDYAMAHPEEMIEVAMQKLGQQRKSIEIAVPNVELTWKIDDEFIRRAKAYSELMVEKKQVRQAPDMSRAITDKFM
;
A
#
# COMPACT_ATOMS: atom_id res chain seq x y z
N PHE A 1 8.41 4.38 8.21
CA PHE A 1 8.06 3.01 8.64
C PHE A 1 9.27 2.08 8.75
N SER A 2 10.30 2.19 7.91
CA SER A 2 11.47 1.28 7.88
C SER A 2 12.12 1.04 9.24
N ASP A 3 12.16 2.06 10.10
CA ASP A 3 12.93 2.01 11.34
C ASP A 3 12.14 1.39 12.50
N MET A 4 10.83 1.15 12.33
CA MET A 4 9.95 0.72 13.43
C MET A 4 10.29 -0.68 13.94
N ALA A 5 10.61 -1.62 13.04
CA ALA A 5 11.01 -2.97 13.44
C ALA A 5 12.32 -2.95 14.26
N GLY A 6 13.25 -2.08 13.90
CA GLY A 6 14.50 -1.86 14.64
C GLY A 6 14.28 -1.17 15.98
N ALA A 7 13.42 -0.15 16.04
CA ALA A 7 13.05 0.54 17.27
C ALA A 7 12.38 -0.41 18.28
N LEU A 8 11.46 -1.28 17.82
CA LEU A 8 10.85 -2.30 18.66
C LEU A 8 11.91 -3.29 19.19
N ALA A 9 12.80 -3.77 18.31
CA ALA A 9 13.85 -4.72 18.70
C ALA A 9 14.83 -4.16 19.74
N ARG A 10 15.07 -2.85 19.74
CA ARG A 10 15.90 -2.16 20.74
C ARG A 10 15.15 -1.81 22.04
N GLY A 11 13.82 -1.92 22.05
CA GLY A 11 12.98 -1.48 23.16
C GLY A 11 12.79 0.03 23.23
N ASP A 12 13.01 0.77 22.14
CA ASP A 12 12.77 2.22 22.07
C ASP A 12 11.27 2.56 22.07
N ILE A 13 10.44 1.59 21.66
CA ILE A 13 8.98 1.68 21.59
C ILE A 13 8.34 0.36 22.06
N ASP A 14 7.15 0.43 22.64
CA ASP A 14 6.41 -0.76 23.09
C ASP A 14 5.58 -1.43 21.98
N ALA A 15 5.13 -0.65 21.01
CA ALA A 15 4.31 -1.09 19.88
C ALA A 15 4.39 -0.10 18.70
N TYR A 16 4.05 -0.56 17.50
CA TYR A 16 3.86 0.31 16.34
C TYR A 16 2.78 -0.20 15.40
N VAL A 17 2.23 0.71 14.60
CA VAL A 17 1.43 0.40 13.40
C VAL A 17 2.33 0.61 12.19
N GLY A 18 2.44 -0.40 11.33
CA GLY A 18 3.36 -0.36 10.19
C GLY A 18 2.84 -1.11 8.98
N ALA A 19 3.38 -0.75 7.81
CA ALA A 19 3.19 -1.47 6.57
C ALA A 19 4.29 -2.53 6.40
N GLU A 20 3.98 -3.58 5.65
CA GLU A 20 4.96 -4.60 5.27
C GLU A 20 6.13 -3.99 4.49
N PRO A 21 7.36 -4.51 4.65
CA PRO A 21 7.73 -5.73 5.39
C PRO A 21 8.03 -5.50 6.89
N GLY A 22 7.75 -4.31 7.45
CA GLY A 22 8.11 -3.96 8.83
C GLY A 22 7.60 -4.97 9.87
N PRO A 23 6.27 -5.17 9.99
CA PRO A 23 5.68 -6.20 10.85
C PRO A 23 6.23 -7.60 10.58
N GLY A 24 6.38 -7.99 9.30
CA GLY A 24 6.99 -9.27 8.92
C GLY A 24 8.39 -9.47 9.47
N ILE A 25 9.22 -8.42 9.51
CA ILE A 25 10.56 -8.46 10.14
C ILE A 25 10.47 -8.69 11.65
N SER A 26 9.60 -7.98 12.35
CA SER A 26 9.43 -8.14 13.80
C SER A 26 8.95 -9.55 14.17
N LEU A 27 8.04 -10.11 13.37
CA LEU A 27 7.56 -11.49 13.54
C LEU A 27 8.66 -12.51 13.21
N ALA A 28 9.38 -12.34 12.09
CA ALA A 28 10.45 -13.24 11.69
C ALA A 28 11.58 -13.32 12.73
N ASN A 29 11.90 -12.20 13.37
CA ASN A 29 12.95 -12.11 14.38
C ASN A 29 12.47 -12.50 15.79
N GLY A 30 11.16 -12.68 16.00
CA GLY A 30 10.59 -12.95 17.33
C GLY A 30 10.69 -11.77 18.29
N THR A 31 10.92 -10.55 17.80
CA THR A 31 11.02 -9.33 18.62
C THR A 31 9.66 -8.72 18.92
N GLY A 32 8.61 -9.15 18.21
CA GLY A 32 7.24 -8.72 18.43
C GLY A 32 6.23 -9.81 18.13
N ARG A 33 4.97 -9.50 18.41
CA ARG A 33 3.81 -10.32 18.05
C ARG A 33 2.74 -9.45 17.43
N LEU A 34 1.93 -10.03 16.55
CA LEU A 34 0.76 -9.36 16.02
C LEU A 34 -0.22 -9.08 17.16
N VAL A 35 -0.71 -7.85 17.24
CA VAL A 35 -1.78 -7.46 18.17
C VAL A 35 -3.12 -7.48 17.46
N GLU A 36 -3.22 -6.81 16.31
CA GLU A 36 -4.43 -6.71 15.51
C GLU A 36 -4.07 -6.32 14.06
N TYR A 37 -4.89 -6.75 13.10
CA TYR A 37 -4.86 -6.24 11.73
C TYR A 37 -5.76 -5.00 11.60
N PRO A 38 -5.29 -3.88 11.02
CA PRO A 38 -6.05 -2.62 10.98
C PRO A 38 -7.15 -2.58 9.90
N TYR A 39 -7.60 -3.72 9.40
CA TYR A 39 -8.49 -3.82 8.23
C TYR A 39 -9.99 -3.89 8.59
N SER A 40 -10.33 -3.87 9.88
CA SER A 40 -11.71 -3.91 10.39
C SER A 40 -12.48 -2.60 10.18
N THR A 41 -11.81 -1.54 9.72
CA THR A 41 -12.43 -0.24 9.45
C THR A 41 -13.03 -0.18 8.03
N PRO A 42 -13.93 0.77 7.75
CA PRO A 42 -14.44 0.98 6.38
C PRO A 42 -13.37 1.30 5.32
N ILE A 43 -12.14 1.65 5.74
CA ILE A 43 -10.99 1.89 4.84
C ILE A 43 -10.41 0.58 4.30
N GLY A 44 -10.58 -0.54 5.03
CA GLY A 44 -10.04 -1.84 4.64
C GLY A 44 -8.51 -1.82 4.49
N SER A 45 -8.00 -2.48 3.46
CA SER A 45 -6.56 -2.60 3.15
C SER A 45 -6.00 -1.42 2.32
N LEU A 46 -6.79 -0.38 2.03
CA LEU A 46 -6.33 0.75 1.20
C LEU A 46 -5.14 1.47 1.87
N ASN A 47 -3.97 1.41 1.22
CA ASN A 47 -2.73 2.01 1.76
C ASN A 47 -1.94 2.84 0.75
N MET A 48 -2.05 2.56 -0.55
CA MET A 48 -1.21 3.14 -1.60
C MET A 48 -2.07 3.55 -2.79
N ILE A 49 -1.62 4.58 -3.51
CA ILE A 49 -2.20 5.02 -4.78
C ILE A 49 -1.10 5.23 -5.81
N LEU A 50 -1.45 5.12 -7.08
CA LEU A 50 -0.67 5.68 -8.18
C LEU A 50 -1.24 7.06 -8.52
N SER A 51 -0.40 8.10 -8.48
CA SER A 51 -0.81 9.48 -8.74
C SER A 51 -0.04 10.08 -9.91
N ALA A 52 -0.71 10.89 -10.73
CA ALA A 52 -0.09 11.70 -11.78
C ALA A 52 -0.52 13.16 -11.62
N SER A 53 0.33 14.08 -12.09
CA SER A 53 -0.04 15.50 -12.13
C SER A 53 -1.10 15.76 -13.19
N GLU A 54 -2.04 16.70 -12.94
CA GLU A 54 -3.03 17.12 -13.93
C GLU A 54 -2.37 17.62 -15.23
N LYS A 55 -1.18 18.22 -15.14
CA LYS A 55 -0.40 18.67 -16.29
C LYS A 55 -0.05 17.49 -17.19
N MET A 56 0.54 16.44 -16.63
CA MET A 56 0.93 15.24 -17.39
C MET A 56 -0.29 14.54 -18.00
N ILE A 57 -1.40 14.46 -17.26
CA ILE A 57 -2.67 13.90 -17.77
C ILE A 57 -3.19 14.66 -19.02
N LYS A 58 -2.98 15.98 -19.08
CA LYS A 58 -3.44 16.83 -20.19
C LYS A 58 -2.45 16.85 -21.35
N GLU A 59 -1.17 16.99 -21.06
CA GLU A 59 -0.13 17.22 -22.07
C GLU A 59 0.42 15.91 -22.65
N ASP A 60 0.41 14.81 -21.90
CA ASP A 60 0.96 13.52 -22.34
C ASP A 60 0.11 12.32 -21.87
N PRO A 61 -1.16 12.22 -22.34
CA PRO A 61 -2.05 11.14 -21.94
C PRO A 61 -1.59 9.75 -22.43
N GLU A 62 -0.82 9.66 -23.52
CA GLU A 62 -0.32 8.37 -24.00
C GLU A 62 0.76 7.79 -23.08
N HIS A 63 1.64 8.66 -22.53
CA HIS A 63 2.60 8.21 -21.52
C HIS A 63 1.91 7.70 -20.25
N ILE A 64 0.83 8.36 -19.82
CA ILE A 64 0.01 7.87 -18.69
C ILE A 64 -0.60 6.50 -18.99
N ARG A 65 -1.19 6.30 -20.18
CA ARG A 65 -1.73 4.98 -20.58
C ARG A 65 -0.68 3.88 -20.55
N MET A 66 0.53 4.18 -21.05
CA MET A 66 1.63 3.24 -21.03
C MET A 66 2.00 2.81 -19.60
N ILE A 67 2.12 3.78 -18.67
CA ILE A 67 2.43 3.48 -17.26
C ILE A 67 1.31 2.65 -16.62
N ILE A 68 0.04 3.00 -16.84
CA ILE A 68 -1.09 2.24 -16.29
C ILE A 68 -1.09 0.82 -16.83
N LYS A 69 -0.86 0.63 -18.14
CA LYS A 69 -0.81 -0.71 -18.72
C LYS A 69 0.34 -1.55 -18.16
N MET A 70 1.51 -0.94 -17.98
CA MET A 70 2.65 -1.61 -17.35
C MET A 70 2.35 -1.98 -15.89
N HIS A 71 1.65 -1.10 -15.16
CA HIS A 71 1.28 -1.34 -13.77
C HIS A 71 0.27 -2.48 -13.65
N GLU A 72 -0.77 -2.51 -14.49
CA GLU A 72 -1.72 -3.63 -14.61
C GLU A 72 -0.97 -4.95 -14.84
N GLN A 73 -0.14 -5.02 -15.89
CA GLN A 73 0.60 -6.23 -16.25
C GLN A 73 1.54 -6.70 -15.14
N ALA A 74 2.27 -5.77 -14.51
CA ALA A 74 3.19 -6.10 -13.42
C ALA A 74 2.44 -6.60 -12.17
N THR A 75 1.28 -5.99 -11.87
CA THR A 75 0.44 -6.38 -10.73
C THR A 75 -0.15 -7.76 -10.93
N ASP A 76 -0.74 -8.02 -12.11
CA ASP A 76 -1.27 -9.35 -12.47
C ASP A 76 -0.18 -10.42 -12.48
N TYR A 77 1.00 -10.09 -13.02
CA TYR A 77 2.15 -10.99 -13.00
C TYR A 77 2.59 -11.32 -11.57
N ALA A 78 2.76 -10.31 -10.72
CA ALA A 78 3.19 -10.52 -9.33
C ALA A 78 2.20 -11.37 -8.54
N MET A 79 0.89 -11.15 -8.72
CA MET A 79 -0.15 -11.98 -8.09
C MET A 79 -0.12 -13.44 -8.56
N ALA A 80 0.20 -13.67 -9.84
CA ALA A 80 0.32 -15.02 -10.40
C ALA A 80 1.64 -15.72 -10.08
N HIS A 81 2.69 -14.98 -9.67
CA HIS A 81 4.05 -15.49 -9.45
C HIS A 81 4.57 -15.07 -8.06
N PRO A 82 3.98 -15.57 -6.95
CA PRO A 82 4.34 -15.14 -5.59
C PRO A 82 5.80 -15.42 -5.23
N GLU A 83 6.40 -16.52 -5.72
CA GLU A 83 7.81 -16.81 -5.48
C GLU A 83 8.75 -15.79 -6.13
N GLU A 84 8.46 -15.38 -7.37
CA GLU A 84 9.23 -14.33 -8.04
C GLU A 84 9.04 -12.98 -7.35
N MET A 85 7.82 -12.70 -6.88
CA MET A 85 7.55 -11.51 -6.05
C MET A 85 8.39 -11.52 -4.77
N ILE A 86 8.53 -12.67 -4.09
CA ILE A 86 9.40 -12.83 -2.92
C ILE A 86 10.86 -12.53 -3.28
N GLU A 87 11.37 -13.12 -4.36
CA GLU A 87 12.76 -12.92 -4.80
C GLU A 87 13.05 -11.45 -5.14
N VAL A 88 12.16 -10.79 -5.88
CA VAL A 88 12.27 -9.36 -6.21
C VAL A 88 12.17 -8.51 -4.94
N ALA A 89 11.24 -8.79 -4.03
CA ALA A 89 11.09 -8.04 -2.78
C ALA A 89 12.33 -8.18 -1.89
N MET A 90 12.94 -9.37 -1.79
CA MET A 90 14.20 -9.56 -1.08
C MET A 90 15.31 -8.68 -1.66
N GLN A 91 15.47 -8.68 -2.99
CA GLN A 91 16.52 -7.91 -3.67
C GLN A 91 16.30 -6.39 -3.54
N LYS A 92 15.06 -5.92 -3.70
CA LYS A 92 14.73 -4.48 -3.69
C LYS A 92 14.67 -3.89 -2.29
N LEU A 93 14.28 -4.67 -1.28
CA LEU A 93 14.11 -4.22 0.10
C LEU A 93 15.31 -4.58 1.00
N GLY A 94 16.26 -5.38 0.50
CA GLY A 94 17.43 -5.83 1.27
C GLY A 94 17.05 -6.69 2.48
N GLN A 95 15.92 -7.41 2.39
CA GLN A 95 15.38 -8.22 3.48
C GLN A 95 15.60 -9.71 3.27
N GLN A 96 15.59 -10.45 4.38
CA GLN A 96 15.75 -11.91 4.36
C GLN A 96 14.46 -12.60 3.90
N ARG A 97 14.59 -13.75 3.24
CA ARG A 97 13.45 -14.52 2.72
C ARG A 97 12.35 -14.74 3.77
N LYS A 98 12.76 -15.12 4.99
CA LYS A 98 11.86 -15.39 6.10
C LYS A 98 10.90 -14.23 6.42
N SER A 99 11.37 -12.98 6.39
CA SER A 99 10.48 -11.84 6.67
C SER A 99 9.58 -11.51 5.48
N ILE A 100 10.06 -11.72 4.25
CA ILE A 100 9.29 -11.49 3.04
C ILE A 100 8.19 -12.55 2.87
N GLU A 101 8.45 -13.83 3.18
CA GLU A 101 7.45 -14.91 3.16
C GLU A 101 6.31 -14.66 4.15
N ILE A 102 6.59 -14.00 5.28
CA ILE A 102 5.55 -13.56 6.23
C ILE A 102 4.79 -12.35 5.69
N ALA A 103 5.50 -11.43 5.03
CA ALA A 103 4.95 -10.16 4.57
C ALA A 103 4.02 -10.30 3.34
N VAL A 104 4.43 -11.08 2.33
CA VAL A 104 3.74 -11.16 1.03
C VAL A 104 2.26 -11.55 1.16
N PRO A 105 1.86 -12.53 2.00
CA PRO A 105 0.44 -12.85 2.20
C PRO A 105 -0.41 -11.71 2.80
N ASN A 106 0.22 -10.73 3.45
CA ASN A 106 -0.46 -9.56 4.02
C ASN A 106 -0.52 -8.36 3.04
N VAL A 107 -0.04 -8.53 1.80
CA VAL A 107 -0.07 -7.49 0.76
C VAL A 107 -1.15 -7.80 -0.27
N GLU A 108 -2.22 -7.03 -0.25
CA GLU A 108 -3.27 -7.08 -1.29
C GLU A 108 -2.88 -6.19 -2.47
N LEU A 109 -2.36 -6.81 -3.53
CA LEU A 109 -2.07 -6.11 -4.77
C LEU A 109 -3.36 -5.87 -5.57
N THR A 110 -3.53 -4.65 -6.08
CA THR A 110 -4.62 -4.29 -6.99
C THR A 110 -4.22 -3.10 -7.85
N TRP A 111 -4.82 -3.01 -9.03
CA TRP A 111 -4.71 -1.88 -9.96
C TRP A 111 -6.07 -1.29 -10.35
N LYS A 112 -7.18 -1.91 -9.90
CA LYS A 112 -8.53 -1.56 -10.33
C LYS A 112 -9.09 -0.36 -9.55
N ILE A 113 -9.82 0.49 -10.26
CA ILE A 113 -10.69 1.52 -9.66
C ILE A 113 -12.12 1.01 -9.72
N ASP A 114 -12.49 0.19 -8.74
CA ASP A 114 -13.84 -0.37 -8.61
C ASP A 114 -14.65 0.32 -7.50
N ASP A 115 -15.91 -0.10 -7.32
CA ASP A 115 -16.80 0.45 -6.30
C ASP A 115 -16.24 0.28 -4.87
N GLU A 116 -15.43 -0.76 -4.64
CA GLU A 116 -14.77 -0.98 -3.36
C GLU A 116 -13.65 0.03 -3.13
N PHE A 117 -12.78 0.26 -4.11
CA PHE A 117 -11.77 1.29 -4.06
C PHE A 117 -12.40 2.67 -3.79
N ILE A 118 -13.46 3.03 -4.52
CA ILE A 118 -14.14 4.33 -4.34
C ILE A 118 -14.74 4.45 -2.94
N ARG A 119 -15.37 3.39 -2.41
CA ARG A 119 -15.93 3.37 -1.05
C ARG A 119 -14.83 3.55 0.00
N ARG A 120 -13.71 2.83 -0.12
CA ARG A 120 -12.57 2.92 0.81
C ARG A 120 -11.90 4.30 0.75
N ALA A 121 -11.73 4.86 -0.44
CA ALA A 121 -11.17 6.20 -0.63
C ALA A 121 -12.03 7.30 0.02
N LYS A 122 -13.36 7.20 -0.12
CA LYS A 122 -14.31 8.09 0.57
C LYS A 122 -14.20 7.97 2.09
N ALA A 123 -14.24 6.75 2.61
CA ALA A 123 -14.10 6.50 4.05
C ALA A 123 -12.77 7.05 4.61
N TYR A 124 -11.68 6.88 3.87
CA TYR A 124 -10.37 7.42 4.25
C TYR A 124 -10.41 8.96 4.32
N SER A 125 -10.95 9.60 3.30
CA SER A 125 -11.06 11.06 3.28
C SER A 125 -11.97 11.61 4.37
N GLU A 126 -13.09 10.96 4.66
CA GLU A 126 -13.99 11.36 5.74
C GLU A 126 -13.28 11.26 7.09
N LEU A 127 -12.54 10.17 7.32
CA LEU A 127 -11.73 10.01 8.54
C LEU A 127 -10.66 11.10 8.67
N MET A 128 -10.00 11.49 7.57
CA MET A 128 -9.00 12.56 7.58
C MET A 128 -9.59 13.91 8.01
N VAL A 129 -10.84 14.19 7.62
CA VAL A 129 -11.58 15.39 8.07
C VAL A 129 -11.99 15.25 9.52
N GLU A 130 -12.57 14.12 9.92
CA GLU A 130 -13.00 13.83 11.30
C GLU A 130 -11.84 13.99 12.29
N LYS A 131 -10.67 13.46 11.93
CA LYS A 131 -9.44 13.55 12.73
C LYS A 131 -8.69 14.87 12.56
N LYS A 132 -9.27 15.84 11.83
CA LYS A 132 -8.71 17.19 11.60
C LYS A 132 -7.30 17.17 10.98
N GLN A 133 -6.96 16.12 10.23
CA GLN A 133 -5.72 16.07 9.45
C GLN A 133 -5.81 16.96 8.21
N VAL A 134 -7.02 17.13 7.67
CA VAL A 134 -7.33 18.08 6.60
C VAL A 134 -8.56 18.93 7.00
N ARG A 135 -8.67 20.13 6.41
CA ARG A 135 -9.80 21.04 6.67
C ARG A 135 -11.10 20.62 5.99
N GLN A 136 -10.99 19.98 4.83
CA GLN A 136 -12.12 19.51 4.02
C GLN A 136 -11.69 18.32 3.17
N ALA A 137 -12.66 17.48 2.79
CA ALA A 137 -12.42 16.39 1.85
C ALA A 137 -12.08 16.95 0.45
N PRO A 138 -11.23 16.25 -0.34
CA PRO A 138 -11.02 16.60 -1.74
C PRO A 138 -12.28 16.27 -2.56
N ASP A 139 -12.42 16.95 -3.69
CA ASP A 139 -13.38 16.54 -4.71
C ASP A 139 -12.91 15.24 -5.35
N MET A 140 -13.54 14.13 -4.95
CA MET A 140 -13.18 12.79 -5.43
C MET A 140 -13.36 12.63 -6.93
N SER A 141 -14.33 13.32 -7.54
CA SER A 141 -14.58 13.25 -8.99
C SER A 141 -13.46 13.89 -9.82
N ARG A 142 -12.69 14.79 -9.19
CA ARG A 142 -11.50 15.40 -9.76
C ARG A 142 -10.21 14.67 -9.36
N ALA A 143 -10.16 14.14 -8.13
CA ALA A 143 -8.98 13.50 -7.57
C ALA A 143 -8.75 12.08 -8.08
N ILE A 144 -9.80 11.38 -8.50
CA ILE A 144 -9.75 10.01 -8.99
C ILE A 144 -10.23 9.99 -10.45
N THR A 145 -9.48 9.34 -11.33
CA THR A 145 -9.86 9.16 -12.73
C THR A 145 -9.64 7.72 -13.18
N ASP A 146 -10.65 7.15 -13.81
CA ASP A 146 -10.67 5.83 -14.45
C ASP A 146 -10.44 5.90 -15.97
N LYS A 147 -10.20 7.11 -16.52
CA LYS A 147 -10.04 7.38 -17.96
C LYS A 147 -8.98 6.50 -18.64
N PHE A 148 -8.02 6.00 -17.87
CA PHE A 148 -6.85 5.26 -18.36
C PHE A 148 -6.91 3.76 -18.04
N MET A 149 -8.00 3.30 -17.41
CA MET A 149 -8.26 1.89 -17.13
C MET A 149 -8.84 1.16 -18.34
#